data_AF-A0A9P5Z4N9-F1
#
_entry.id   AF-A0A9P5Z4N9-F1
#
_cell.length_a   1.000
_cell.length_b   1.000
_cell.length_c   1.000
_cell.angle_alpha   90.00
_cell.angle_beta   90.00
_cell.angle_gamma   90.00
#
_symmetry.space_group_name_H-M   'P 1'
#
loop_
_entity.id
_entity.type
_entity.pdbx_description
1 polymer ?
#
loop_
_entity_poly.entity_id
_entity_poly.type
_entity_poly.pdbx_seq_one_letter_code
_entity_poly.pdbx_strand_id
1 'polypeptide(L)'
;MLSQPAPSPGHVCLILFERTDSHERTSALTEKTKTREGASSLLEAVPFFLEIPIAIACANCLYPRKYLQYLGWCVLGAEGTLVDGDGVDIPLKGELADQGIYRYIVPGGNSLGCAVDLEVIKERTQVSSESSTTRDDFCEKLLPRDGCCVWTGVRGAGMHIIPFRRGPKWLQLIIENRADSEDLQMVDINDIRNGILGQATLYINHFDKREAVILKTPNLILQTTDIPDRAVRPELLHEPRNRSFPQNSRYTMQWLVNQDYSTLCAFPNNNDATFIDQSLPKPADLLLHYNHGAAVAKHWGRNHEILTARAGIPRPLEPTLARREHDDSTSIDRQATNTLRLQEATAEHSGFGNDAALDIMDEDDMVLFLSANTEQARARFARKEQQRKSAIQEWSAAVIGSPPDT
;
A
#
# COMPACT_ATOMS: atom_id res chain seq x y z
N MET A 1 18.78 -30.34 27.41
CA MET A 1 17.42 -29.85 27.72
C MET A 1 16.73 -29.60 26.41
N LEU A 2 15.70 -30.38 26.08
CA LEU A 2 14.92 -30.18 24.85
C LEU A 2 14.03 -28.95 25.07
N SER A 3 14.26 -27.90 24.27
CA SER A 3 13.39 -26.72 24.24
C SER A 3 11.98 -27.19 23.95
N GLN A 4 11.03 -26.90 24.84
CA GLN A 4 9.63 -27.04 24.49
C GLN A 4 9.33 -26.11 23.30
N PRO A 5 8.47 -26.53 22.35
CA PRO A 5 8.02 -25.66 21.28
C PRO A 5 7.35 -24.43 21.89
N ALA A 6 7.69 -23.24 21.39
CA ALA A 6 7.01 -22.02 21.79
C ALA A 6 5.50 -22.19 21.56
N PRO A 7 4.64 -21.74 22.50
CA PRO A 7 3.19 -21.79 22.30
C PRO A 7 2.85 -21.11 20.98
N SER A 8 1.94 -21.71 20.20
CA SER A 8 1.45 -21.11 18.97
C SER A 8 0.99 -19.69 19.26
N PRO A 9 1.42 -18.68 18.48
CA PRO A 9 0.91 -17.33 18.65
C PRO A 9 -0.61 -17.36 18.51
N GLY A 10 -1.32 -16.78 19.48
CA GLY A 10 -2.77 -16.71 19.46
C GLY A 10 -3.27 -15.75 18.38
N HIS A 11 -4.40 -16.08 17.75
CA HIS A 11 -5.02 -15.28 16.70
C HIS A 11 -6.52 -15.13 16.96
N VAL A 12 -7.13 -14.07 16.43
CA VAL A 12 -8.58 -13.89 16.37
C VAL A 12 -9.06 -13.71 14.95
N CYS A 13 -10.33 -14.03 14.72
CA CYS A 13 -11.01 -13.77 13.46
C CYS A 13 -11.98 -12.59 13.63
N LEU A 14 -11.86 -11.57 12.79
CA LEU A 14 -12.84 -10.50 12.66
C LEU A 14 -13.56 -10.62 11.31
N ILE A 15 -14.80 -11.07 11.34
CA ILE A 15 -15.66 -11.17 10.16
C ILE A 15 -16.24 -9.78 9.87
N LEU A 16 -16.09 -9.33 8.62
CA LEU A 16 -16.50 -7.97 8.22
C LEU A 16 -17.74 -7.98 7.34
N PHE A 17 -17.93 -9.03 6.54
CA PHE A 17 -19.18 -9.24 5.82
C PHE A 17 -19.32 -10.69 5.37
N GLU A 18 -20.56 -11.15 5.34
CA GLU A 18 -20.98 -12.40 4.73
C GLU A 18 -21.69 -12.07 3.42
N ARG A 19 -21.32 -12.71 2.31
CA ARG A 19 -22.03 -12.49 1.05
C ARG A 19 -23.40 -13.16 1.16
N THR A 20 -24.44 -12.36 1.41
CA THR A 20 -25.81 -12.83 1.39
C THR A 20 -26.24 -13.00 -0.07
N ASP A 21 -26.09 -14.21 -0.59
CA ASP A 21 -26.44 -14.61 -1.97
C ASP A 21 -27.93 -14.38 -2.36
N SER A 22 -28.75 -13.85 -1.45
CA SER A 22 -30.21 -13.78 -1.59
C SER A 22 -30.73 -12.66 -2.49
N HIS A 23 -29.98 -11.58 -2.73
CA HIS A 23 -30.51 -10.42 -3.48
C HIS A 23 -30.02 -10.25 -4.92
N GLU A 24 -28.88 -10.82 -5.33
CA GLU A 24 -28.39 -10.67 -6.71
C GLU A 24 -28.81 -11.82 -7.65
N ARG A 25 -29.14 -13.00 -7.13
CA ARG A 25 -29.59 -14.12 -7.98
C ARG A 25 -31.00 -13.92 -8.55
N THR A 26 -31.82 -13.08 -7.94
CA THR A 26 -33.21 -12.85 -8.38
C THR A 26 -33.34 -11.96 -9.62
N SER A 27 -32.30 -11.23 -10.03
CA SER A 27 -32.34 -10.40 -11.24
C SER A 27 -31.71 -11.03 -12.48
N ALA A 28 -30.90 -12.09 -12.34
CA ALA A 28 -30.24 -12.74 -13.47
C ALA A 28 -30.84 -14.11 -13.87
N LEU A 29 -31.66 -14.74 -13.01
CA LEU A 29 -32.23 -16.06 -13.29
C LEU A 29 -33.65 -16.07 -13.87
N THR A 30 -34.26 -14.91 -14.16
CA THR A 30 -35.65 -14.86 -14.64
C THR A 30 -35.84 -15.23 -16.11
N GLU A 31 -34.80 -15.59 -16.88
CA GLU A 31 -35.01 -15.85 -18.32
C GLU A 31 -34.48 -17.14 -18.94
N LYS A 32 -33.57 -17.91 -18.34
CA LYS A 32 -33.10 -19.15 -19.00
C LYS A 32 -32.71 -20.24 -18.02
N THR A 33 -33.55 -21.26 -17.95
CA THR A 33 -33.26 -22.71 -18.03
C THR A 33 -34.07 -23.55 -17.05
N LYS A 34 -35.17 -24.09 -17.57
CA LYS A 34 -35.76 -25.36 -17.14
C LYS A 34 -34.77 -26.46 -17.53
N THR A 35 -34.68 -27.51 -16.71
CA THR A 35 -33.94 -28.78 -16.91
C THR A 35 -32.41 -28.78 -16.82
N ARG A 36 -31.88 -28.85 -15.59
CA ARG A 36 -30.98 -29.95 -15.18
C ARG A 36 -30.86 -30.00 -13.65
N GLU A 37 -31.62 -30.89 -13.02
CA GLU A 37 -31.43 -31.26 -11.61
C GLU A 37 -30.15 -32.08 -11.51
N GLY A 38 -29.14 -31.51 -10.86
CA GLY A 38 -27.86 -32.17 -10.62
C GLY A 38 -27.02 -31.35 -9.65
N ALA A 39 -27.21 -31.62 -8.36
CA ALA A 39 -26.33 -31.26 -7.25
C ALA A 39 -25.64 -29.88 -7.36
N SER A 40 -26.43 -28.80 -7.29
CA SER A 40 -25.90 -27.50 -6.91
C SER A 40 -25.56 -27.58 -5.42
N SER A 41 -24.32 -27.98 -5.10
CA SER A 41 -23.81 -27.83 -3.73
C SER A 41 -23.92 -26.36 -3.40
N LEU A 42 -24.72 -26.04 -2.38
CA LEU A 42 -24.73 -24.73 -1.74
C LEU A 42 -23.31 -24.48 -1.22
N LEU A 43 -22.44 -23.91 -2.06
CA LEU A 43 -21.19 -23.34 -1.63
C LEU A 43 -21.59 -22.22 -0.68
N GLU A 44 -21.50 -22.49 0.62
CA GLU A 44 -21.64 -21.48 1.64
C GLU A 44 -20.74 -20.32 1.24
N ALA A 45 -21.35 -19.14 1.13
CA ALA A 45 -20.65 -17.94 0.77
C ALA A 45 -19.56 -17.68 1.82
N VAL A 46 -18.31 -17.90 1.43
CA VAL A 46 -17.18 -17.69 2.34
C VAL A 46 -17.07 -16.18 2.63
N PRO A 47 -17.07 -15.74 3.90
CA PRO A 47 -16.99 -14.33 4.24
C PRO A 47 -15.58 -13.77 4.03
N PHE A 48 -15.47 -12.46 3.86
CA PHE A 48 -14.18 -11.78 4.06
C PHE A 48 -13.98 -11.52 5.55
N PHE A 49 -12.80 -11.87 6.04
CA PHE A 49 -12.44 -11.69 7.43
C PHE A 49 -10.97 -11.32 7.59
N LEU A 50 -10.62 -10.78 8.75
CA LEU A 50 -9.24 -10.53 9.16
C LEU A 50 -8.81 -11.60 10.17
N GLU A 51 -7.71 -12.28 9.89
CA GLU A 51 -7.01 -13.17 10.82
C GLU A 51 -5.90 -12.39 11.53
N ILE A 52 -6.18 -11.92 12.74
CA ILE A 52 -5.38 -10.91 13.43
C ILE A 52 -4.55 -11.57 14.54
N PRO A 53 -3.21 -11.42 14.53
CA PRO A 53 -2.39 -11.87 15.65
C PRO A 53 -2.71 -11.07 16.92
N ILE A 54 -3.10 -11.77 18.00
CA ILE A 54 -3.50 -11.14 19.26
C ILE A 54 -2.36 -10.29 19.82
N ALA A 55 -1.13 -10.79 19.74
CA ALA A 55 0.06 -10.07 20.20
C ALA A 55 0.20 -8.70 19.53
N ILE A 56 -0.07 -8.60 18.22
CA ILE A 56 0.02 -7.33 17.48
C ILE A 56 -1.13 -6.40 17.86
N ALA A 57 -2.37 -6.91 17.95
CA ALA A 57 -3.53 -6.11 18.37
C ALA A 57 -3.33 -5.51 19.77
N CYS A 58 -2.87 -6.32 20.73
CA CYS A 58 -2.56 -5.88 22.10
C CYS A 58 -1.35 -4.93 22.16
N ALA A 59 -0.35 -5.11 21.28
CA ALA A 59 0.78 -4.20 21.18
C ALA A 59 0.38 -2.83 20.58
N ASN A 60 -0.64 -2.78 19.73
CA ASN A 60 -1.06 -1.55 19.05
C ASN A 60 -2.17 -0.80 19.79
N CYS A 61 -2.90 -1.44 20.70
CA CYS A 61 -3.98 -0.80 21.45
C CYS A 61 -4.19 -1.46 22.82
N LEU A 62 -4.36 -0.63 23.85
CA LEU A 62 -4.64 -1.06 25.23
C LEU A 62 -6.03 -1.70 25.37
N TYR A 63 -6.94 -1.44 24.43
CA TYR A 63 -8.29 -2.00 24.39
C TYR A 63 -8.49 -2.75 23.06
N PRO A 64 -8.03 -4.00 22.96
CA PRO A 64 -7.92 -4.68 21.67
C PRO A 64 -9.27 -4.93 20.98
N ARG A 65 -10.40 -5.07 21.71
CA ARG A 65 -11.74 -5.10 21.10
C ARG A 65 -12.12 -3.77 20.45
N LYS A 66 -11.78 -2.66 21.11
CA LYS A 66 -11.94 -1.32 20.53
C LYS A 66 -11.10 -1.14 19.26
N TYR A 67 -9.90 -1.73 19.25
CA TYR A 67 -9.07 -1.81 18.04
C TYR A 67 -9.74 -2.62 16.94
N LEU A 68 -10.34 -3.78 17.22
CA LEU A 68 -11.10 -4.55 16.23
C LEU A 68 -12.23 -3.73 15.59
N GLN A 69 -12.98 -2.97 16.39
CA GLN A 69 -14.01 -2.07 15.87
C GLN A 69 -13.40 -0.99 14.95
N TYR A 70 -12.26 -0.41 15.35
CA TYR A 70 -11.52 0.55 14.53
C TYR A 70 -11.04 -0.05 13.20
N LEU A 71 -10.57 -1.30 13.20
CA LEU A 71 -10.17 -2.00 11.98
C LEU A 71 -11.36 -2.22 11.04
N GLY A 72 -12.51 -2.65 11.57
CA GLY A 72 -13.75 -2.81 10.80
C GLY A 72 -14.18 -1.51 10.13
N TRP A 73 -14.16 -0.41 10.89
CA TRP A 73 -14.42 0.93 10.35
C TRP A 73 -13.41 1.35 9.29
N CYS A 74 -12.11 1.13 9.50
CA CYS A 74 -11.08 1.48 8.51
C CYS A 74 -11.25 0.71 7.20
N VAL A 75 -11.55 -0.59 7.28
CA VAL A 75 -11.72 -1.46 6.11
C VAL A 75 -13.00 -1.13 5.37
N LEU A 76 -14.13 -0.99 6.05
CA LEU A 76 -15.44 -0.79 5.41
C LEU A 76 -15.77 0.68 5.12
N GLY A 77 -15.10 1.62 5.79
CA GLY A 77 -15.36 3.05 5.65
C GLY A 77 -16.73 3.48 6.19
N ALA A 78 -17.38 2.65 7.01
CA ALA A 78 -18.71 2.88 7.55
C ALA A 78 -18.78 2.54 9.04
N GLU A 79 -19.56 3.30 9.80
CA GLU A 79 -19.79 3.05 11.23
C GLU A 79 -20.52 1.73 11.45
N GLY A 80 -20.16 1.06 12.54
CA GLY A 80 -20.69 -0.26 12.86
C GLY A 80 -20.38 -0.67 14.29
N THR A 81 -21.01 -1.75 14.71
CA THR A 81 -20.89 -2.31 16.06
C THR A 81 -20.10 -3.61 16.03
N LEU A 82 -19.35 -3.87 17.10
CA LEU A 82 -18.63 -5.11 17.28
C LEU A 82 -19.47 -6.07 18.13
N VAL A 83 -19.69 -7.26 17.62
CA VAL A 83 -20.38 -8.36 18.30
C VAL A 83 -19.48 -9.61 18.34
N ASP A 84 -19.84 -10.59 19.15
CA ASP A 84 -19.14 -11.88 19.19
C ASP A 84 -19.57 -12.85 18.06
N GLY A 85 -19.05 -14.08 18.14
CA GLY A 85 -19.35 -15.20 17.24
C GLY A 85 -20.80 -15.67 17.26
N ASP A 86 -21.61 -15.24 18.22
CA ASP A 86 -23.05 -15.53 18.31
C ASP A 86 -23.91 -14.31 17.96
N GLY A 87 -23.28 -13.17 17.64
CA GLY A 87 -23.96 -11.94 17.27
C GLY A 87 -24.42 -11.10 18.47
N VAL A 88 -23.88 -11.36 19.66
CA VAL A 88 -24.19 -10.63 20.88
C VAL A 88 -23.26 -9.42 21.02
N ASP A 89 -23.82 -8.27 21.38
CA ASP A 89 -23.05 -7.06 21.68
C ASP A 89 -22.06 -7.31 22.81
N ILE A 90 -20.81 -6.89 22.60
CA ILE A 90 -19.74 -7.05 23.59
C ILE A 90 -19.18 -5.69 24.05
N PRO A 91 -18.74 -5.59 25.31
CA PRO A 91 -18.06 -4.38 25.77
C PRO A 91 -16.72 -4.22 25.06
N LEU A 92 -16.46 -3.01 24.57
CA LEU A 92 -15.21 -2.65 23.87
C LEU A 92 -13.99 -2.59 24.79
N LYS A 93 -14.20 -2.38 26.10
CA LYS A 93 -13.16 -2.51 27.12
C LYS A 93 -13.11 -3.96 27.59
N GLY A 94 -12.35 -4.78 26.88
CA GLY A 94 -12.14 -6.18 27.22
C GLY A 94 -11.03 -6.81 26.38
N GLU A 95 -10.61 -7.99 26.81
CA GLU A 95 -9.54 -8.77 26.18
C GLU A 95 -10.04 -9.61 25.01
N LEU A 96 -9.12 -10.02 24.13
CA LEU A 96 -9.41 -10.95 23.05
C LEU A 96 -9.26 -12.39 23.54
N ALA A 97 -10.24 -13.24 23.22
CA ALA A 97 -10.13 -14.67 23.45
C ALA A 97 -9.23 -15.30 22.37
N ASP A 98 -8.36 -16.24 22.75
CA ASP A 98 -7.62 -17.02 21.75
C ASP A 98 -8.59 -17.77 20.84
N GLN A 99 -8.36 -17.69 19.53
CA GLN A 99 -9.25 -18.21 18.49
C GLN A 99 -10.68 -17.62 18.53
N GLY A 100 -10.85 -16.47 19.18
CA GLY A 100 -12.13 -15.77 19.26
C GLY A 100 -12.61 -15.33 17.87
N ILE A 101 -13.91 -15.49 17.63
CA ILE A 101 -14.59 -15.00 16.43
C ILE A 101 -15.39 -13.76 16.84
N TYR A 102 -15.19 -12.68 16.11
CA TYR A 102 -15.89 -11.40 16.27
C TYR A 102 -16.50 -11.00 14.95
N ARG A 103 -17.62 -10.26 14.96
CA ARG A 103 -18.21 -9.68 13.74
C ARG A 103 -18.34 -8.18 13.87
N TYR A 104 -18.05 -7.47 12.79
CA TYR A 104 -18.32 -6.04 12.66
C TYR A 104 -19.58 -5.84 11.81
N ILE A 105 -20.63 -5.29 12.41
CA ILE A 105 -21.94 -5.14 11.78
C ILE A 105 -22.16 -3.67 11.41
N VAL A 106 -22.33 -3.40 10.12
CA VAL A 106 -22.72 -2.07 9.61
C VAL A 106 -24.24 -2.02 9.45
N PRO A 107 -24.94 -1.10 10.12
CA PRO A 107 -26.38 -0.93 9.93
C PRO A 107 -26.75 -0.66 8.46
N GLY A 108 -27.81 -1.27 7.96
CA GLY A 108 -28.31 -1.03 6.60
C GLY A 108 -27.65 -1.85 5.47
N GLY A 109 -26.66 -2.69 5.78
CA GLY A 109 -26.23 -3.80 4.91
C GLY A 109 -25.42 -3.46 3.64
N ASN A 110 -25.30 -2.19 3.23
CA ASN A 110 -24.48 -1.78 2.07
C ASN A 110 -23.07 -1.32 2.49
N SER A 111 -22.30 -2.18 3.15
CA SER A 111 -20.98 -1.82 3.70
C SER A 111 -19.85 -1.79 2.67
N LEU A 112 -20.04 -2.38 1.48
CA LEU A 112 -18.96 -2.55 0.49
C LEU A 112 -18.72 -1.32 -0.39
N GLY A 113 -19.66 -0.38 -0.45
CA GLY A 113 -19.56 0.84 -1.25
C GLY A 113 -18.39 1.74 -0.84
N CYS A 114 -18.10 1.82 0.47
CA CYS A 114 -17.05 2.66 1.04
C CYS A 114 -15.78 1.88 1.44
N ALA A 115 -15.79 0.56 1.22
CA ALA A 115 -14.71 -0.31 1.65
C ALA A 115 -13.42 -0.07 0.85
N VAL A 116 -12.27 -0.28 1.48
CA VAL A 116 -10.95 -0.04 0.89
C VAL A 116 -10.76 -0.82 -0.41
N ASP A 117 -10.19 -0.20 -1.43
CA ASP A 117 -9.78 -0.85 -2.68
C ASP A 117 -8.29 -1.22 -2.57
N LEU A 118 -8.00 -2.52 -2.59
CA LEU A 118 -6.64 -3.04 -2.47
C LEU A 118 -5.76 -2.65 -3.67
N GLU A 119 -6.36 -2.30 -4.81
CA GLU A 119 -5.60 -1.77 -5.94
C GLU A 119 -4.93 -0.44 -5.58
N VAL A 120 -5.44 0.37 -4.63
CA VAL A 120 -4.81 1.64 -4.23
C VAL A 120 -3.42 1.42 -3.62
N ILE A 121 -3.28 0.38 -2.80
CA ILE A 121 -2.05 0.09 -2.04
C ILE A 121 -1.18 -0.99 -2.67
N LYS A 122 -1.55 -1.46 -3.86
CA LYS A 122 -0.76 -2.46 -4.57
C LYS A 122 0.65 -1.90 -4.78
N GLU A 123 1.60 -2.76 -4.44
CA GLU A 123 3.01 -2.43 -4.29
C GLU A 123 3.58 -1.79 -5.56
N ARG A 124 4.54 -0.89 -5.41
CA ARG A 124 5.29 -0.40 -6.54
C ARG A 124 6.04 -1.58 -7.14
N THR A 125 5.86 -1.84 -8.43
CA THR A 125 6.92 -2.50 -9.21
C THR A 125 8.18 -1.63 -9.05
N GLN A 126 9.35 -2.20 -8.75
CA GLN A 126 10.58 -1.49 -8.35
C GLN A 126 11.07 -0.38 -9.29
N VAL A 127 10.45 -0.21 -10.46
CA VAL A 127 10.67 0.90 -11.38
C VAL A 127 10.11 2.20 -10.78
N SER A 128 10.98 3.03 -10.21
CA SER A 128 10.67 4.41 -9.80
C SER A 128 10.16 5.21 -11.01
N SER A 129 8.84 5.35 -11.14
CA SER A 129 8.22 6.15 -12.19
C SER A 129 8.24 7.65 -11.91
N GLU A 130 8.65 8.06 -10.70
CA GLU A 130 8.86 9.46 -10.33
C GLU A 130 10.21 9.94 -10.86
N SER A 131 10.19 11.10 -11.50
CA SER A 131 11.44 11.82 -11.75
C SER A 131 11.99 12.31 -10.41
N SER A 132 13.31 12.47 -10.33
CA SER A 132 13.96 13.08 -9.16
C SER A 132 13.31 14.41 -8.79
N THR A 133 12.95 15.22 -9.80
CA THR A 133 12.30 16.52 -9.64
C THR A 133 10.97 16.45 -8.88
N THR A 134 10.05 15.55 -9.25
CA THR A 134 8.74 15.48 -8.56
C THR A 134 8.86 15.03 -7.11
N ARG A 135 9.87 14.20 -6.81
CA ARG A 135 10.13 13.75 -5.44
C ARG A 135 10.73 14.88 -4.60
N ASP A 136 11.65 15.63 -5.19
CA ASP A 136 12.32 16.76 -4.52
C ASP A 136 11.29 17.87 -4.23
N ASP A 137 10.42 18.21 -5.18
CA ASP A 137 9.32 19.17 -4.98
C ASP A 137 8.39 18.78 -3.81
N PHE A 138 8.05 17.49 -3.69
CA PHE A 138 7.21 17.02 -2.58
C PHE A 138 7.94 17.10 -1.24
N CYS A 139 9.22 16.71 -1.20
CA CYS A 139 10.05 16.83 0.00
C CYS A 139 10.18 18.30 0.44
N GLU A 140 10.38 19.22 -0.50
CA GLU A 140 10.45 20.66 -0.24
C GLU A 140 9.17 21.21 0.38
N LYS A 141 7.99 20.76 -0.08
CA LYS A 141 6.70 21.14 0.53
C LYS A 141 6.53 20.61 1.95
N LEU A 142 7.03 19.41 2.26
CA LEU A 142 6.92 18.80 3.59
C LEU A 142 7.92 19.38 4.60
N LEU A 143 9.09 19.81 4.12
CA LEU A 143 10.21 20.25 4.96
C LEU A 143 9.85 21.36 5.97
N PRO A 144 9.07 22.41 5.62
CA PRO A 144 8.64 23.43 6.58
C PRO A 144 7.84 22.87 7.77
N ARG A 145 7.00 21.85 7.52
CA ARG A 145 6.16 21.22 8.55
C ARG A 145 6.94 20.21 9.38
N ASP A 146 7.68 19.34 8.71
CA ASP A 146 8.25 18.13 9.31
C ASP A 146 9.71 18.32 9.73
N GLY A 147 10.47 19.13 8.99
CA GLY A 147 11.90 19.40 9.19
C GLY A 147 12.83 18.25 8.81
N CYS A 148 12.50 17.02 9.17
CA CYS A 148 13.13 15.78 8.69
C CYS A 148 12.22 14.58 9.02
N CYS A 149 12.75 13.35 9.09
CA CYS A 149 11.99 12.21 9.58
C CYS A 149 11.30 12.52 10.92
N VAL A 150 9.96 12.46 10.93
CA VAL A 150 9.14 12.82 12.09
C VAL A 150 9.26 11.83 13.25
N TRP A 151 9.84 10.64 13.02
CA TRP A 151 10.00 9.57 14.00
C TRP A 151 11.41 9.44 14.57
N THR A 152 12.43 9.75 13.76
CA THR A 152 13.83 9.46 14.11
C THR A 152 14.74 10.69 14.11
N GLY A 153 14.25 11.86 13.70
CA GLY A 153 15.08 13.08 13.72
C GLY A 153 16.22 13.12 12.70
N VAL A 154 16.37 12.09 11.86
CA VAL A 154 17.36 12.05 10.77
C VAL A 154 16.78 12.57 9.46
N ARG A 155 17.64 12.86 8.47
CA ARG A 155 17.21 13.29 7.13
C ARG A 155 16.15 12.34 6.56
N GLY A 156 14.99 12.88 6.21
CA GLY A 156 13.86 12.13 5.68
C GLY A 156 13.74 12.25 4.16
N ALA A 157 12.94 11.36 3.59
CA ALA A 157 12.35 11.44 2.26
C ALA A 157 10.83 11.62 2.39
N GLY A 158 10.21 12.25 1.39
CA GLY A 158 8.76 12.37 1.32
C GLY A 158 8.12 10.99 1.14
N MET A 159 7.27 10.61 2.08
CA MET A 159 6.50 9.37 2.07
C MET A 159 5.05 9.70 1.78
N HIS A 160 4.57 9.36 0.58
CA HIS A 160 3.14 9.50 0.28
C HIS A 160 2.32 8.40 0.96
N ILE A 161 1.17 8.77 1.52
CA ILE A 161 0.19 7.83 2.09
C ILE A 161 -0.49 7.08 0.95
N ILE A 162 -1.10 7.82 0.01
CA ILE A 162 -1.56 7.30 -1.27
C ILE A 162 -0.41 7.44 -2.27
N PRO A 163 0.13 6.33 -2.81
CA PRO A 163 1.31 6.38 -3.65
C PRO A 163 1.14 7.35 -4.83
N PHE A 164 2.15 8.19 -5.07
CA PHE A 164 2.16 9.14 -6.18
C PHE A 164 1.77 8.53 -7.53
N ARG A 165 2.23 7.29 -7.80
CA ARG A 165 1.93 6.56 -9.05
C ARG A 165 0.45 6.30 -9.29
N ARG A 166 -0.38 6.28 -8.24
CA ARG A 166 -1.84 6.21 -8.38
C ARG A 166 -2.38 7.50 -8.99
N GLY A 167 -1.72 8.62 -8.73
CA GLY A 167 -2.07 9.91 -9.28
C GLY A 167 -3.35 10.50 -8.67
N PRO A 168 -3.71 11.71 -9.10
CA PRO A 168 -4.75 12.50 -8.45
C PRO A 168 -6.16 11.92 -8.61
N LYS A 169 -6.44 11.17 -9.67
CA LYS A 169 -7.76 10.54 -9.88
C LYS A 169 -8.08 9.49 -8.82
N TRP A 170 -7.10 8.67 -8.45
CA TRP A 170 -7.26 7.71 -7.36
C TRP A 170 -7.47 8.42 -6.03
N LEU A 171 -6.73 9.50 -5.77
CA LEU A 171 -6.91 10.31 -4.57
C LEU A 171 -8.34 10.89 -4.46
N GLN A 172 -8.86 11.46 -5.56
CA GLN A 172 -10.22 11.99 -5.62
C GLN A 172 -11.27 10.91 -5.37
N LEU A 173 -11.15 9.74 -6.00
CA LEU A 173 -12.07 8.64 -5.78
C LEU A 173 -12.09 8.16 -4.32
N ILE A 174 -10.94 8.13 -3.65
CA ILE A 174 -10.86 7.77 -2.22
C ILE A 174 -11.62 8.78 -1.37
N ILE A 175 -11.45 10.07 -1.66
CA ILE A 175 -12.12 11.17 -0.95
C ILE A 175 -13.64 11.11 -1.19
N GLU A 176 -14.07 10.99 -2.45
CA GLU A 176 -15.48 10.93 -2.84
C GLU A 176 -16.19 9.72 -2.24
N ASN A 177 -15.55 8.55 -2.23
CA ASN A 177 -16.10 7.32 -1.65
C ASN A 177 -16.23 7.36 -0.12
N ARG A 178 -15.68 8.37 0.56
CA ARG A 178 -15.70 8.52 2.03
C ARG A 178 -15.97 9.96 2.47
N ALA A 179 -16.74 10.70 1.67
CA ALA A 179 -16.99 12.13 1.87
C ALA A 179 -17.58 12.49 3.25
N ASP A 180 -18.24 11.55 3.91
CA ASP A 180 -18.85 11.77 5.23
C ASP A 180 -17.82 11.96 6.37
N SER A 181 -16.53 11.67 6.13
CA SER A 181 -15.52 11.66 7.19
C SER A 181 -14.71 12.96 7.33
N GLU A 182 -14.50 13.71 6.25
CA GLU A 182 -13.71 14.95 6.26
C GLU A 182 -14.00 15.79 5.00
N ASP A 183 -14.18 17.11 5.14
CA ASP A 183 -14.31 18.03 3.99
C ASP A 183 -12.93 18.28 3.36
N LEU A 184 -12.44 17.28 2.62
CA LEU A 184 -11.15 17.29 1.96
C LEU A 184 -11.28 17.71 0.50
N GLN A 185 -10.89 18.94 0.22
CA GLN A 185 -10.66 19.39 -1.15
C GLN A 185 -9.17 19.24 -1.48
N MET A 186 -8.79 18.05 -1.95
CA MET A 186 -7.44 17.72 -2.39
C MET A 186 -7.44 17.27 -3.85
N VAL A 187 -6.70 17.99 -4.68
CA VAL A 187 -6.63 17.75 -6.12
C VAL A 187 -5.23 17.29 -6.56
N ASP A 188 -4.20 17.63 -5.78
CA ASP A 188 -2.80 17.29 -6.06
C ASP A 188 -2.35 16.10 -5.20
N ILE A 189 -1.75 15.11 -5.86
CA ILE A 189 -1.17 13.94 -5.19
C ILE A 189 0.06 14.33 -4.33
N ASN A 190 0.70 15.47 -4.64
CA ASN A 190 1.80 16.07 -3.88
C ASN A 190 1.34 17.10 -2.84
N ASP A 191 0.05 17.14 -2.48
CA ASP A 191 -0.42 17.92 -1.34
C ASP A 191 0.22 17.37 -0.05
N ILE A 192 0.68 18.25 0.85
CA ILE A 192 1.36 17.87 2.10
C ILE A 192 0.49 17.00 3.01
N ARG A 193 -0.84 17.05 2.85
CA ARG A 193 -1.79 16.21 3.59
C ARG A 193 -1.76 14.74 3.13
N ASN A 194 -1.21 14.45 1.94
CA ASN A 194 -1.00 13.09 1.42
C ASN A 194 0.39 12.52 1.78
N GLY A 195 1.14 13.11 2.72
CA GLY A 195 2.38 12.47 3.13
C GLY A 195 3.10 13.13 4.28
N ILE A 196 4.28 12.60 4.55
CA ILE A 196 5.11 12.96 5.70
C ILE A 196 6.58 12.68 5.39
N LEU A 197 7.50 13.43 6.00
CA LEU A 197 8.91 13.06 5.94
C LEU A 197 9.17 11.88 6.88
N GLY A 198 9.71 10.81 6.32
CA GLY A 198 10.22 9.68 7.08
C GLY A 198 11.55 9.18 6.55
N GLN A 199 12.22 8.32 7.32
CA GLN A 199 13.52 7.81 6.94
C GLN A 199 13.41 6.92 5.71
N ALA A 200 14.33 7.05 4.75
CA ALA A 200 14.27 6.33 3.48
C ALA A 200 14.20 4.80 3.65
N THR A 201 14.89 4.25 4.66
CA THR A 201 14.84 2.81 4.96
C THR A 201 13.48 2.37 5.49
N LEU A 202 12.88 3.13 6.43
CA LEU A 202 11.51 2.88 6.89
C LEU A 202 10.51 2.92 5.73
N TYR A 203 10.66 3.93 4.89
CA TYR A 203 9.81 4.14 3.73
C TYR A 203 9.85 2.97 2.75
N ILE A 204 11.04 2.68 2.22
CA ILE A 204 11.25 1.71 1.13
C ILE A 204 11.00 0.28 1.63
N ASN A 205 11.52 -0.06 2.81
CA ASN A 205 11.54 -1.46 3.24
C ASN A 205 10.23 -1.89 3.90
N HIS A 206 9.45 -0.96 4.47
CA HIS A 206 8.34 -1.31 5.35
C HIS A 206 7.04 -0.59 5.03
N PHE A 207 7.08 0.74 4.89
CA PHE A 207 5.85 1.52 4.66
C PHE A 207 5.26 1.24 3.27
N ASP A 208 6.09 1.20 2.22
CA ASP A 208 5.64 0.85 0.86
C ASP A 208 5.08 -0.59 0.79
N LYS A 209 5.62 -1.52 1.59
CA LYS A 209 5.10 -2.89 1.74
C LYS A 209 3.85 -2.99 2.62
N ARG A 210 3.44 -1.89 3.24
CA ARG A 210 2.32 -1.79 4.19
C ARG A 210 2.50 -2.58 5.48
N GLU A 211 3.75 -2.88 5.84
CA GLU A 211 4.09 -3.54 7.12
C GLU A 211 3.96 -2.57 8.31
N ALA A 212 4.11 -1.28 8.03
CA ALA A 212 3.89 -0.19 8.98
C ALA A 212 2.73 0.70 8.52
N VAL A 213 1.99 1.23 9.49
CA VAL A 213 0.91 2.20 9.29
C VAL A 213 1.09 3.39 10.22
N ILE A 214 0.38 4.47 9.92
CA ILE A 214 0.33 5.65 10.77
C ILE A 214 -1.11 5.78 11.27
N LEU A 215 -1.28 5.69 12.58
CA LEU A 215 -2.56 5.83 13.26
C LEU A 215 -2.69 7.25 13.80
N LYS A 216 -3.75 7.97 13.40
CA LYS A 216 -4.11 9.24 14.03
C LYS A 216 -5.13 9.02 15.15
N THR A 217 -4.88 9.59 16.32
CA THR A 217 -5.84 9.67 17.45
C THR A 217 -5.93 11.10 18.00
N PRO A 218 -7.07 11.54 18.56
CA PRO A 218 -8.34 10.82 18.58
C PRO A 218 -8.91 10.71 17.16
N ASN A 219 -9.62 9.61 16.92
CA ASN A 219 -10.47 9.40 15.75
C ASN A 219 -11.87 9.00 16.22
N LEU A 220 -12.75 8.60 15.30
CA LEU A 220 -14.14 8.27 15.62
C LEU A 220 -14.27 7.20 16.72
N ILE A 221 -13.33 6.25 16.77
CA ILE A 221 -13.38 5.12 17.68
C ILE A 221 -12.34 5.31 18.79
N LEU A 222 -11.07 5.45 18.43
CA LEU A 222 -9.95 5.46 19.36
C LEU A 222 -9.63 6.86 19.88
N GLN A 223 -9.36 6.94 21.18
CA GLN A 223 -8.82 8.10 21.89
C GLN A 223 -7.30 7.98 21.99
N THR A 224 -6.62 9.09 22.30
CA THR A 224 -5.15 9.10 22.46
C THR A 224 -4.66 8.21 23.60
N THR A 225 -5.50 8.01 24.62
CA THR A 225 -5.25 7.16 25.80
C THR A 225 -5.54 5.68 25.56
N ASP A 226 -6.10 5.31 24.40
CA ASP A 226 -6.28 3.90 24.02
C ASP A 226 -5.00 3.31 23.40
N ILE A 227 -4.02 4.16 23.05
CA ILE A 227 -2.78 3.77 22.41
C ILE A 227 -1.67 3.72 23.46
N PRO A 228 -0.82 2.67 23.48
CA PRO A 228 0.30 2.60 24.42
C PRO A 228 1.17 3.86 24.41
N ASP A 229 1.85 4.07 25.53
CA ASP A 229 2.79 5.18 25.66
C ASP A 229 3.82 5.14 24.55
N ARG A 230 4.17 6.33 24.04
CA ARG A 230 5.15 6.45 22.97
C ARG A 230 6.50 5.87 23.39
N ALA A 231 7.19 5.28 22.43
CA ALA A 231 8.57 4.87 22.65
C ALA A 231 9.44 6.05 23.09
N VAL A 232 10.29 5.84 24.10
CA VAL A 232 11.27 6.83 24.53
C VAL A 232 12.33 6.91 23.43
N ARG A 233 12.42 8.08 22.80
CA ARG A 233 13.53 8.37 21.89
C ARG A 233 14.76 8.67 22.75
N PRO A 234 15.91 8.02 22.52
CA PRO A 234 17.16 8.55 23.03
C PRO A 234 17.22 10.02 22.61
N GLU A 235 17.60 10.94 23.50
CA GLU A 235 17.76 12.36 23.12
C GLU A 235 18.63 12.42 21.87
N LEU A 236 17.97 12.63 20.72
CA LEU A 236 18.64 12.54 19.45
C LEU A 236 19.59 13.72 19.44
N LEU A 237 20.90 13.45 19.42
CA LEU A 237 21.99 14.44 19.48
C LEU A 237 21.87 15.57 18.43
N HIS A 238 20.94 15.43 17.48
CA HIS A 238 20.70 16.34 16.37
C HIS A 238 19.24 16.77 16.23
N GLU A 239 18.35 16.53 17.20
CA GLU A 239 16.98 17.02 17.09
C GLU A 239 16.94 18.57 17.10
N PRO A 240 16.38 19.21 16.07
CA PRO A 240 16.11 20.63 16.11
C PRO A 240 15.25 20.97 17.33
N ARG A 241 15.71 21.93 18.14
CA ARG A 241 15.05 22.33 19.41
C ARG A 241 13.60 22.80 19.26
N ASN A 242 13.11 22.97 18.04
CA ASN A 242 11.78 23.48 17.73
C ASN A 242 10.75 22.39 17.38
N ARG A 243 11.06 21.11 17.62
CA ARG A 243 10.10 20.03 17.39
C ARG A 243 9.21 19.80 18.59
N SER A 244 7.94 19.56 18.31
CA SER A 244 6.97 19.21 19.34
C SER A 244 6.01 18.14 18.85
N PHE A 245 5.48 17.38 19.80
CA PHE A 245 4.31 16.53 19.56
C PHE A 245 3.08 17.43 19.39
N PRO A 246 2.13 17.07 18.52
CA PRO A 246 0.84 17.76 18.47
C PRO A 246 0.14 17.70 19.84
N GLN A 247 -0.49 18.81 20.25
CA GLN A 247 -1.03 18.93 21.61
C GLN A 247 -2.30 18.09 21.84
N ASN A 248 -3.16 18.01 20.82
CA ASN A 248 -4.51 17.42 20.93
C ASN A 248 -4.67 16.16 20.06
N SER A 249 -3.58 15.67 19.48
CA SER A 249 -3.58 14.48 18.63
C SER A 249 -2.25 13.75 18.69
N ARG A 250 -2.26 12.47 18.30
CA ARG A 250 -1.08 11.64 18.11
C ARG A 250 -1.10 11.08 16.69
N TYR A 251 0.06 11.05 16.05
CA TYR A 251 0.29 10.38 14.77
C TYR A 251 1.30 9.27 15.01
N THR A 252 0.80 8.08 15.32
CA THR A 252 1.59 6.98 15.87
C THR A 252 1.93 5.98 14.77
N MET A 253 3.22 5.71 14.55
CA MET A 253 3.65 4.61 13.69
C MET A 253 3.44 3.28 14.41
N GLN A 254 2.77 2.34 13.73
CA GLN A 254 2.48 1.01 14.26
C GLN A 254 2.88 -0.08 13.27
N TRP A 255 3.38 -1.19 13.80
CA TRP A 255 3.70 -2.38 13.03
C TRP A 255 2.49 -3.31 12.91
N LEU A 256 2.24 -3.82 11.70
CA LEU A 256 1.20 -4.81 11.41
C LEU A 256 1.75 -6.24 11.29
N VAL A 257 3.07 -6.38 11.27
CA VAL A 257 3.78 -7.65 11.20
C VAL A 257 4.86 -7.68 12.28
N ASN A 258 5.30 -8.88 12.66
CA ASN A 258 6.43 -9.01 13.56
C ASN A 258 7.70 -8.51 12.87
N GLN A 259 8.45 -7.64 13.54
CA GLN A 259 9.71 -7.12 13.05
C GLN A 259 10.87 -7.70 13.84
N ASP A 260 12.03 -7.78 13.20
CA ASP A 260 13.25 -8.18 13.88
C ASP A 260 13.69 -7.13 14.90
N TYR A 261 14.57 -7.53 15.83
CA TYR A 261 15.05 -6.66 16.89
C TYR A 261 15.74 -5.40 16.37
N SER A 262 16.52 -5.49 15.28
CA SER A 262 17.25 -4.35 14.74
C SER A 262 16.30 -3.30 14.16
N THR A 263 15.25 -3.75 13.46
CA THR A 263 14.18 -2.89 12.95
C THR A 263 13.44 -2.22 14.09
N LEU A 264 13.09 -2.95 15.16
CA LEU A 264 12.42 -2.38 16.33
C LEU A 264 13.31 -1.41 17.13
N CYS A 265 14.63 -1.60 17.13
CA CYS A 265 15.56 -0.64 17.72
C CYS A 265 15.60 0.68 16.93
N ALA A 266 15.60 0.61 15.59
CA ALA A 266 15.62 1.79 14.74
C ALA A 266 14.25 2.50 14.69
N PHE A 267 13.17 1.71 14.70
CA PHE A 267 11.79 2.14 14.51
C PHE A 267 10.89 1.43 15.53
N PRO A 268 10.92 1.86 16.81
CA PRO A 268 10.11 1.24 17.85
C PRO A 268 8.62 1.26 17.51
N ASN A 269 7.87 0.22 17.91
CA ASN A 269 6.42 0.24 17.80
C ASN A 269 5.83 1.39 18.63
N ASN A 270 4.68 1.92 18.20
CA ASN A 270 4.02 3.05 18.83
C ASN A 270 4.90 4.31 18.94
N ASN A 271 5.73 4.60 17.93
CA ASN A 271 6.51 5.84 17.89
C ASN A 271 5.65 7.00 17.34
N ASP A 272 5.41 8.01 18.17
CA ASP A 272 4.59 9.18 17.80
C ASP A 272 5.39 10.16 16.95
N ALA A 273 4.81 10.73 15.91
CA ALA A 273 5.44 11.75 15.07
C ALA A 273 5.60 13.11 15.79
N THR A 274 6.69 13.80 15.48
CA THR A 274 6.96 15.20 15.89
C THR A 274 7.01 16.12 14.68
N PHE A 275 6.56 17.36 14.83
CA PHE A 275 6.55 18.37 13.77
C PHE A 275 7.24 19.65 14.23
N ILE A 276 7.81 20.41 13.29
CA ILE A 276 8.38 21.74 13.54
C ILE A 276 7.28 22.79 13.57
N ASP A 277 6.47 22.83 12.51
CA ASP A 277 5.39 23.81 12.40
C ASP A 277 4.05 23.13 12.68
N GLN A 278 3.49 23.42 13.85
CA GLN A 278 2.18 22.90 14.26
C GLN A 278 1.01 23.58 13.51
N SER A 279 1.23 24.75 12.91
CA SER A 279 0.20 25.50 12.17
C SER A 279 -0.06 24.95 10.78
N LEU A 280 0.93 24.28 10.17
CA LEU A 280 0.78 23.69 8.85
C LEU A 280 -0.09 22.42 8.87
N PRO A 281 -0.93 22.20 7.83
CA PRO A 281 -1.78 21.02 7.73
C PRO A 281 -1.01 19.71 7.89
N LYS A 282 -1.49 18.87 8.81
CA LYS A 282 -0.96 17.54 9.08
C LYS A 282 -1.50 16.54 8.05
N PRO A 283 -1.00 15.28 8.00
CA PRO A 283 -1.57 14.31 7.08
C PRO A 283 -3.07 14.11 7.33
N ALA A 284 -3.85 14.00 6.25
CA ALA A 284 -5.29 13.91 6.30
C ALA A 284 -5.76 12.62 6.98
N ASP A 285 -6.73 12.73 7.89
CA ASP A 285 -7.20 11.63 8.71
C ASP A 285 -7.81 10.53 7.82
N LEU A 286 -8.64 10.92 6.85
CA LEU A 286 -9.24 10.02 5.87
C LEU A 286 -8.19 9.14 5.15
N LEU A 287 -7.08 9.73 4.70
CA LEU A 287 -6.03 9.00 3.97
C LEU A 287 -5.30 8.03 4.89
N LEU A 288 -5.04 8.43 6.14
CA LEU A 288 -4.42 7.58 7.15
C LEU A 288 -5.29 6.35 7.46
N HIS A 289 -6.59 6.57 7.70
CA HIS A 289 -7.54 5.48 7.99
C HIS A 289 -7.76 4.57 6.78
N TYR A 290 -7.83 5.13 5.58
CA TYR A 290 -7.91 4.35 4.34
C TYR A 290 -6.68 3.46 4.15
N ASN A 291 -5.48 4.04 4.29
CA ASN A 291 -4.23 3.28 4.18
C ASN A 291 -4.13 2.22 5.29
N HIS A 292 -4.58 2.52 6.51
CA HIS A 292 -4.61 1.56 7.59
C HIS A 292 -5.54 0.38 7.28
N GLY A 293 -6.77 0.65 6.81
CA GLY A 293 -7.73 -0.37 6.41
C GLY A 293 -7.21 -1.25 5.27
N ALA A 294 -6.59 -0.63 4.26
CA ALA A 294 -6.01 -1.35 3.15
C ALA A 294 -4.81 -2.21 3.59
N ALA A 295 -3.94 -1.69 4.45
CA ALA A 295 -2.79 -2.42 4.97
C ALA A 295 -3.18 -3.65 5.81
N VAL A 296 -4.18 -3.53 6.68
CA VAL A 296 -4.67 -4.69 7.46
C VAL A 296 -5.40 -5.70 6.58
N ALA A 297 -6.13 -5.24 5.57
CA ALA A 297 -6.73 -6.15 4.60
C ALA A 297 -5.64 -6.87 3.78
N LYS A 298 -4.53 -6.22 3.41
CA LYS A 298 -3.38 -6.88 2.74
C LYS A 298 -2.77 -7.98 3.62
N HIS A 299 -2.45 -7.67 4.88
CA HIS A 299 -1.66 -8.57 5.75
C HIS A 299 -2.48 -9.60 6.49
N TRP A 300 -3.70 -9.26 6.91
CA TRP A 300 -4.55 -10.11 7.74
C TRP A 300 -5.82 -10.56 7.03
N GLY A 301 -6.16 -9.95 5.90
CA GLY A 301 -7.35 -10.33 5.13
C GLY A 301 -7.27 -11.75 4.59
N ARG A 302 -8.41 -12.41 4.56
CA ARG A 302 -8.65 -13.68 3.87
C ARG A 302 -9.83 -13.51 2.93
N ASN A 303 -9.83 -14.23 1.81
CA ASN A 303 -10.86 -14.13 0.77
C ASN A 303 -10.92 -12.73 0.12
N HIS A 304 -9.74 -12.17 -0.21
CA HIS A 304 -9.61 -10.84 -0.82
C HIS A 304 -10.36 -10.67 -2.13
N GLU A 305 -10.66 -11.77 -2.82
CA GLU A 305 -11.43 -11.77 -4.05
C GLU A 305 -12.75 -11.02 -3.88
N ILE A 306 -13.35 -11.03 -2.69
CA ILE A 306 -14.61 -10.34 -2.46
C ILE A 306 -14.43 -8.83 -2.41
N LEU A 307 -13.28 -8.33 -1.91
CA LEU A 307 -12.93 -6.91 -2.01
C LEU A 307 -12.51 -6.53 -3.43
N THR A 308 -11.87 -7.41 -4.19
CA THR A 308 -11.38 -7.07 -5.54
C THR A 308 -12.44 -7.21 -6.63
N ALA A 309 -13.40 -8.12 -6.46
CA ALA A 309 -14.43 -8.46 -7.45
C ALA A 309 -15.72 -7.62 -7.31
N ARG A 310 -15.70 -6.54 -6.52
CA ARG A 310 -16.84 -5.62 -6.37
C ARG A 310 -17.18 -5.00 -7.72
N ALA A 311 -18.38 -5.27 -8.21
CA ALA A 311 -18.90 -4.67 -9.42
C ALA A 311 -19.19 -3.17 -9.18
N GLY A 312 -18.93 -2.34 -10.20
CA GLY A 312 -19.35 -0.94 -10.18
C GLY A 312 -18.51 0.02 -9.35
N ILE A 313 -17.39 -0.41 -8.76
CA ILE A 313 -16.45 0.55 -8.15
C ILE A 313 -15.77 1.34 -9.28
N PRO A 314 -15.92 2.67 -9.30
CA PRO A 314 -15.21 3.49 -10.26
C PRO A 314 -13.71 3.32 -10.01
N ARG A 315 -13.00 2.77 -10.99
CA ARG A 315 -11.54 2.74 -11.03
C ARG A 315 -11.08 3.69 -12.12
N PRO A 316 -10.04 4.52 -11.89
CA PRO A 316 -9.45 5.28 -12.97
C PRO A 316 -9.02 4.30 -14.06
N LEU A 317 -9.34 4.62 -15.31
CA LEU A 317 -8.78 3.88 -16.44
C LEU A 317 -7.26 3.83 -16.24
N GLU A 318 -6.70 2.62 -16.29
CA GLU A 318 -5.26 2.49 -16.32
C GLU A 318 -4.75 3.42 -17.43
N PRO A 319 -3.76 4.28 -17.14
CA PRO A 319 -3.13 5.06 -18.19
C PRO A 319 -2.75 4.05 -19.26
N THR A 320 -3.42 4.12 -20.41
CA THR A 320 -3.03 3.34 -21.58
C THR A 320 -1.56 3.69 -21.70
N LEU A 321 -0.67 2.71 -21.53
CA LEU A 321 0.77 2.94 -21.61
C LEU A 321 0.95 3.57 -22.99
N ALA A 322 0.97 4.91 -23.02
CA ALA A 322 1.18 5.67 -24.21
C ALA A 322 2.53 5.16 -24.61
N ARG A 323 2.53 4.35 -25.68
CA ARG A 323 3.68 3.63 -26.17
C ARG A 323 4.71 4.72 -26.25
N ARG A 324 5.62 4.77 -25.26
CA ARG A 324 6.74 5.68 -25.33
C ARG A 324 7.39 5.19 -26.59
N GLU A 325 7.23 5.94 -27.67
CA GLU A 325 8.15 5.89 -28.78
C GLU A 325 9.46 6.17 -28.09
N HIS A 326 10.10 5.08 -27.66
CA HIS A 326 11.44 5.09 -27.19
C HIS A 326 12.17 5.62 -28.39
N ASP A 327 12.56 6.89 -28.28
CA ASP A 327 13.53 7.48 -29.16
C ASP A 327 14.81 6.69 -28.93
N ASP A 328 14.90 5.52 -29.60
CA ASP A 328 15.94 4.49 -29.49
C ASP A 328 17.34 5.09 -29.70
N SER A 329 17.40 6.28 -30.30
CA SER A 329 18.59 7.12 -30.44
C SER A 329 19.25 7.46 -29.10
N THR A 330 18.48 7.76 -28.04
CA THR A 330 19.04 8.25 -26.77
C THR A 330 19.41 7.16 -25.76
N SER A 331 18.85 5.95 -25.89
CA SER A 331 19.17 4.83 -24.99
C SER A 331 20.52 4.18 -25.33
N ILE A 332 20.87 4.13 -26.62
CA ILE A 332 22.15 3.58 -27.11
C ILE A 332 23.31 4.44 -26.62
N ASP A 333 23.20 5.77 -26.68
CA ASP A 333 24.25 6.68 -26.18
C ASP A 333 24.43 6.59 -24.66
N ARG A 334 23.34 6.46 -23.89
CA ARG A 334 23.44 6.28 -22.42
C ARG A 334 24.04 4.93 -22.03
N GLN A 335 23.74 3.85 -22.76
CA GLN A 335 24.37 2.54 -22.53
C GLN A 335 25.85 2.55 -22.91
N ALA A 336 26.22 3.18 -24.03
CA ALA A 336 27.63 3.34 -24.40
C ALA A 336 28.42 4.14 -23.35
N THR A 337 27.84 5.23 -22.84
CA THR A 337 28.48 6.07 -21.82
C THR A 337 28.63 5.36 -20.47
N ASN A 338 27.64 4.55 -20.06
CA ASN A 338 27.73 3.76 -18.83
C ASN A 338 28.67 2.55 -18.94
N THR A 339 28.78 1.94 -20.13
CA THR A 339 29.71 0.84 -20.37
C THR A 339 31.15 1.33 -20.35
N LEU A 340 31.43 2.53 -20.91
CA LEU A 340 32.73 3.18 -20.82
C LEU A 340 33.10 3.52 -19.37
N ARG A 341 32.16 4.06 -18.58
CA ARG A 341 32.40 4.34 -17.15
C ARG A 341 32.64 3.09 -16.31
N LEU A 342 31.98 1.97 -16.63
CA LEU A 342 32.23 0.69 -15.95
C LEU A 342 33.60 0.10 -16.31
N GLN A 343 34.05 0.30 -17.56
CA GLN A 343 35.38 -0.12 -18.01
C GLN A 343 36.50 0.74 -17.40
N GLU A 344 36.29 2.04 -17.25
CA GLU A 344 37.23 2.93 -16.55
C GLU A 344 37.31 2.60 -15.04
N ALA A 345 36.17 2.34 -14.39
CA ALA A 345 36.13 1.95 -12.98
C ALA A 345 36.77 0.59 -12.69
N THR A 346 36.79 -0.33 -13.66
CA THR A 346 37.44 -1.65 -13.53
C THR A 346 38.93 -1.61 -13.86
N ALA A 347 39.42 -0.59 -14.59
CA ALA A 347 40.84 -0.41 -14.87
C ALA A 347 41.60 0.26 -13.71
N GLU A 348 40.93 1.07 -12.87
CA GLU A 348 41.60 1.88 -11.84
C GLU A 348 41.46 1.36 -10.39
N HIS A 349 40.73 0.29 -10.12
CA HIS A 349 40.57 -0.24 -8.74
C HIS A 349 40.91 -1.73 -8.62
N SER A 350 42.21 -2.03 -8.66
CA SER A 350 42.77 -3.26 -8.09
C SER A 350 43.09 -3.04 -6.60
N GLY A 351 42.05 -2.91 -5.77
CA GLY A 351 42.26 -2.76 -4.33
C GLY A 351 40.99 -2.47 -3.56
N PHE A 352 40.52 -3.48 -2.82
CA PHE A 352 39.41 -3.48 -1.86
C PHE A 352 37.99 -3.50 -2.44
N GLY A 353 37.26 -4.55 -2.03
CA GLY A 353 36.03 -5.03 -2.63
C GLY A 353 34.81 -4.16 -2.39
N ASN A 354 33.97 -4.10 -3.42
CA ASN A 354 32.60 -3.62 -3.36
C ASN A 354 31.68 -4.68 -3.98
N ASP A 355 31.17 -5.57 -3.14
CA ASP A 355 30.06 -6.50 -3.43
C ASP A 355 28.68 -5.81 -3.32
N ALA A 356 28.61 -4.49 -3.50
CA ALA A 356 27.38 -3.72 -3.23
C ALA A 356 26.46 -3.49 -4.44
N ALA A 357 26.81 -4.02 -5.63
CA ALA A 357 26.08 -3.73 -6.87
C ALA A 357 25.23 -4.89 -7.43
N LEU A 358 25.25 -6.07 -6.79
CA LEU A 358 24.50 -7.24 -7.25
C LEU A 358 23.33 -7.65 -6.33
N ASP A 359 23.13 -6.97 -5.20
CA ASP A 359 22.27 -7.46 -4.11
C ASP A 359 20.86 -6.85 -4.03
N ILE A 360 20.34 -6.29 -5.13
CA ILE A 360 18.96 -5.76 -5.17
C ILE A 360 18.29 -6.13 -6.50
N MET A 361 18.15 -7.43 -6.77
CA MET A 361 17.11 -7.93 -7.66
C MET A 361 16.25 -8.89 -6.84
N ASP A 362 14.97 -8.59 -6.66
CA ASP A 362 14.08 -9.53 -6.00
C ASP A 362 13.75 -10.72 -6.91
N GLU A 363 13.05 -11.72 -6.36
CA GLU A 363 12.71 -12.95 -7.09
C GLU A 363 11.92 -12.66 -8.37
N ASP A 364 11.09 -11.62 -8.39
CA ASP A 364 10.29 -11.22 -9.55
C ASP A 364 11.16 -10.55 -10.62
N ASP A 365 12.12 -9.71 -10.23
CA ASP A 365 13.11 -9.14 -11.14
C ASP A 365 14.04 -10.20 -11.72
N MET A 366 14.39 -11.21 -10.91
CA MET A 366 15.14 -12.38 -11.38
C MET A 366 14.31 -13.19 -12.38
N VAL A 367 13.02 -13.42 -12.13
CA VAL A 367 12.12 -14.12 -13.05
C VAL A 367 11.88 -13.32 -14.33
N LEU A 368 11.73 -11.99 -14.25
CA LEU A 368 11.61 -11.11 -15.42
C LEU A 368 12.91 -11.08 -16.24
N PHE A 369 14.06 -10.96 -15.58
CA PHE A 369 15.36 -10.98 -16.23
C PHE A 369 15.65 -12.33 -16.90
N LEU A 370 15.36 -13.44 -16.21
CA LEU A 370 15.54 -14.79 -16.74
C LEU A 370 14.54 -15.08 -17.88
N SER A 371 13.27 -14.70 -17.73
CA SER A 371 12.24 -14.92 -18.76
C SER A 371 12.49 -14.08 -20.02
N ALA A 372 12.97 -12.84 -19.87
CA ALA A 372 13.36 -11.97 -20.98
C ALA A 372 14.64 -12.43 -21.69
N ASN A 373 15.53 -13.15 -20.99
CA ASN A 373 16.79 -13.66 -21.55
C ASN A 373 16.74 -15.11 -22.04
N THR A 374 15.58 -15.78 -21.98
CA THR A 374 15.41 -17.10 -22.59
C THR A 374 15.63 -17.08 -24.10
N GLU A 375 16.13 -18.17 -24.67
CA GLU A 375 16.33 -18.31 -26.12
C GLU A 375 15.01 -18.08 -26.89
N GLN A 376 13.88 -18.49 -26.33
CA GLN A 376 12.55 -18.26 -26.90
C GLN A 376 12.14 -16.77 -26.86
N ALA A 377 12.47 -16.03 -25.81
CA ALA A 377 12.26 -14.59 -25.77
C ALA A 377 13.15 -13.86 -26.78
N ARG A 378 14.44 -14.22 -26.88
CA ARG A 378 15.36 -13.67 -27.89
C ARG A 378 14.90 -13.97 -29.31
N ALA A 379 14.42 -15.19 -29.58
CA ALA A 379 13.86 -15.56 -30.88
C ALA A 379 12.58 -14.77 -31.23
N ARG A 380 11.71 -14.51 -30.25
CA ARG A 380 10.53 -13.64 -30.44
C ARG A 380 10.92 -12.20 -30.73
N PHE A 381 11.92 -11.66 -30.03
CA PHE A 381 12.46 -10.33 -30.30
C PHE A 381 13.10 -10.25 -31.70
N ALA A 382 13.96 -11.20 -32.06
CA ALA A 382 14.59 -11.26 -33.38
C ALA A 382 13.55 -11.35 -34.51
N ARG A 383 12.47 -12.12 -34.32
CA ARG A 383 11.37 -12.22 -35.29
C ARG A 383 10.63 -10.89 -35.44
N LYS A 384 10.33 -10.20 -34.32
CA LYS A 384 9.70 -8.87 -34.35
C LYS A 384 10.59 -7.83 -35.01
N GLU A 385 11.90 -7.85 -34.74
CA GLU A 385 12.88 -6.97 -35.38
C GLU A 385 12.93 -7.20 -36.89
N GLN A 386 12.94 -8.48 -37.32
CA GLN A 386 12.92 -8.84 -38.73
C GLN A 386 11.64 -8.37 -39.42
N GLN A 387 10.47 -8.58 -38.80
CA GLN A 387 9.19 -8.09 -39.31
C GLN A 387 9.17 -6.56 -39.43
N ARG A 388 9.74 -5.84 -38.44
CA ARG A 388 9.86 -4.39 -38.49
C ARG A 388 10.74 -3.94 -39.66
N LYS A 389 11.89 -4.60 -39.87
CA LYS A 389 12.78 -4.31 -41.00
C LYS A 389 12.10 -4.54 -42.35
N SER A 390 11.37 -5.64 -42.50
CA SER A 390 10.59 -5.92 -43.73
C SER A 390 9.51 -4.87 -43.96
N ALA A 391 8.76 -4.48 -42.93
CA ALA A 391 7.73 -3.44 -43.05
C ALA A 391 8.31 -2.08 -43.46
N ILE A 392 9.48 -1.70 -42.92
CA ILE A 392 10.18 -0.46 -43.30
C ILE A 392 10.64 -0.52 -44.77
N GLN A 393 11.16 -1.66 -45.22
CA GLN A 393 11.58 -1.84 -46.61
C GLN A 393 10.40 -1.78 -47.57
N GLU A 394 9.30 -2.47 -47.28
CA GLU A 394 8.06 -2.41 -48.06
C GLU A 394 7.50 -0.99 -48.14
N TRP A 395 7.47 -0.28 -47.02
CA TRP A 395 7.05 1.12 -46.98
C TRP A 395 7.96 2.00 -47.85
N SER A 396 9.29 1.85 -47.74
CA SER A 396 10.24 2.64 -48.53
C SER A 396 10.11 2.39 -50.04
N ALA A 397 9.82 1.15 -50.44
CA ALA A 397 9.61 0.80 -51.84
C ALA A 397 8.30 1.39 -52.38
N ALA A 398 7.24 1.42 -51.57
CA ALA A 398 5.95 2.01 -51.94
C ALA A 398 6.04 3.55 -52.12
N VAL A 399 6.87 4.22 -51.31
CA VAL A 399 7.07 5.67 -51.37
C VAL A 399 7.95 6.07 -52.56
N ILE A 400 8.98 5.29 -52.88
CA ILE A 400 9.93 5.61 -53.97
C ILE A 400 9.44 5.10 -55.34
N GLY A 401 8.58 4.08 -55.37
CA GLY A 401 8.11 3.42 -56.59
C GLY A 401 6.90 4.06 -57.28
N SER A 402 6.32 5.14 -56.75
CA SER A 402 5.25 5.87 -57.44
C SER A 402 5.88 6.85 -58.44
N PRO A 403 5.84 6.59 -59.76
CA PRO A 403 6.28 7.59 -60.73
C PRO A 403 5.39 8.84 -60.58
N PRO A 404 5.94 10.06 -60.77
CA PRO A 404 5.12 11.25 -60.77
C PRO A 404 4.12 11.15 -61.91
N ASP A 405 2.83 11.18 -61.58
CA ASP A 405 1.75 11.27 -62.56
C ASP A 405 1.96 12.56 -63.39
N THR A 406 2.33 12.38 -64.66
CA THR A 406 2.43 13.45 -65.68
C THR A 406 1.10 13.75 -66.32
#